data_AF-A0A0R3QER7-F1
#
_entry.id   AF-A0A0R3QER7-F1
#
_cell.length_a   1.000
_cell.length_b   1.000
_cell.length_c   1.000
_cell.angle_alpha   90.00
_cell.angle_beta   90.00
_cell.angle_gamma   90.00
#
_symmetry.space_group_name_H-M   'P 1'
#
loop_
_entity.id
_entity.type
_entity.pdbx_description
1 polymer ?
#
loop_
_entity_poly.entity_id
_entity_poly.type
_entity_poly.pdbx_seq_one_letter_code
_entity_poly.pdbx_strand_id
1 'polypeptide(L)'
;LFDAVLRPSLIVSRSPLIFDGSLGLAGCKEYFENLRRLIVLLFDYANTLKPIADLTPSEKISIIHNCVSQFALLVVAYHTVRNTELVSSTILLPSGHYFHREKPVIIIEQCEDKQIILLESRIEIVKKNILDVVLSPMRRLGFTEIEMVALKAIIALDP
;
A
#
# COMPACT_ATOMS: atom_id res chain seq x y z
N LEU A 1 11.38 1.04 16.88
CA LEU A 1 10.34 0.11 16.35
C LEU A 1 9.56 -0.57 17.47
N PHE A 2 10.21 -1.03 18.55
CA PHE A 2 9.52 -1.63 19.70
C PHE A 2 8.39 -0.75 20.26
N ASP A 3 8.68 0.54 20.50
CA ASP A 3 7.65 1.49 20.95
C ASP A 3 6.53 1.71 19.94
N ALA A 4 6.83 1.54 18.64
CA ALA A 4 5.82 1.64 17.58
C ALA A 4 4.88 0.42 17.58
N VAL A 5 5.29 -0.74 18.10
CA VAL A 5 4.38 -1.88 18.33
C VAL A 5 3.34 -1.53 19.36
N LEU A 6 3.77 -0.92 20.47
CA LEU A 6 2.89 -0.53 21.57
C LEU A 6 2.06 0.70 21.23
N ARG A 7 2.63 1.62 20.44
CA ARG A 7 2.01 2.87 20.04
C ARG A 7 2.28 3.17 18.55
N PRO A 8 1.50 2.56 17.63
CA PRO A 8 1.69 2.73 16.19
C PRO A 8 1.62 4.19 15.71
N SER A 9 0.88 5.05 16.43
CA SER A 9 0.79 6.48 16.14
C SER A 9 2.12 7.25 16.23
N LEU A 10 3.19 6.64 16.75
CA LEU A 10 4.54 7.22 16.73
C LEU A 10 5.15 7.26 15.32
N ILE A 11 4.65 6.45 14.38
CA ILE A 11 5.12 6.43 12.99
C ILE A 11 4.47 7.59 12.21
N VAL A 12 3.14 7.69 12.28
CA VAL A 12 2.34 8.78 11.74
C VAL A 12 1.01 8.83 12.48
N SER A 13 0.38 10.00 12.56
CA SER A 13 -0.95 10.14 13.15
C SER A 13 -1.97 9.28 12.41
N ARG A 14 -2.90 8.69 13.16
CA ARG A 14 -4.03 7.97 12.56
C ARG A 14 -4.96 8.96 11.91
N SER A 15 -5.34 8.70 10.66
CA SER A 15 -6.26 9.51 9.89
C SER A 15 -7.07 8.62 8.95
N PRO A 16 -8.32 9.00 8.60
CA PRO A 16 -9.16 8.21 7.71
C PRO A 16 -8.45 7.89 6.39
N LEU A 17 -8.47 6.61 5.98
CA LEU A 17 -7.91 6.19 4.71
C LEU A 17 -8.95 6.48 3.61
N ILE A 18 -8.64 7.41 2.72
CA ILE A 18 -9.53 7.89 1.66
C ILE A 18 -8.96 7.42 0.34
N PHE A 19 -9.73 6.67 -0.44
CA PHE A 19 -9.33 6.12 -1.73
C PHE A 19 -10.30 6.60 -2.81
N ASP A 20 -10.30 7.89 -3.11
CA ASP A 20 -11.21 8.52 -4.07
C ASP A 20 -10.50 9.26 -5.23
N GLY A 21 -9.20 9.51 -5.12
CA GLY A 21 -8.43 10.25 -6.12
C GLY A 21 -8.71 11.76 -6.16
N SER A 22 -9.45 12.30 -5.18
CA SER A 22 -9.90 13.70 -5.15
C SER A 22 -8.75 14.73 -5.06
N LEU A 23 -7.59 14.33 -4.52
CA LEU A 23 -6.43 15.20 -4.35
C LEU A 23 -5.47 15.20 -5.55
N GLY A 24 -5.74 14.41 -6.60
CA GLY A 24 -4.95 14.44 -7.83
C GLY A 24 -3.76 13.49 -7.84
N LEU A 25 -2.77 13.80 -8.69
CA LEU A 25 -1.58 12.98 -8.92
C LEU A 25 -0.67 12.99 -7.69
N ALA A 26 -0.20 11.80 -7.30
CA ALA A 26 0.79 11.62 -6.25
C ALA A 26 2.23 11.65 -6.81
N GLY A 27 3.15 12.24 -6.05
CA GLY A 27 4.58 12.11 -6.25
C GLY A 27 5.25 11.26 -5.16
N CYS A 28 6.58 11.37 -5.06
CA CYS A 28 7.37 10.65 -4.07
C CYS A 28 7.00 10.99 -2.62
N LYS A 29 6.66 12.25 -2.34
CA LYS A 29 6.30 12.67 -0.98
C LYS A 29 5.04 11.93 -0.52
N GLU A 30 4.01 11.96 -1.36
CA GLU A 30 2.73 11.30 -1.09
C GLU A 30 2.92 9.79 -1.01
N TYR A 31 3.80 9.20 -1.83
CA TYR A 31 4.16 7.78 -1.72
C TYR A 31 4.66 7.41 -0.31
N PHE A 32 5.66 8.13 0.20
CA PHE A 32 6.23 7.85 1.52
C PHE A 32 5.26 8.10 2.66
N GLU A 33 4.44 9.15 2.57
CA GLU A 33 3.39 9.42 3.57
C GLU A 33 2.34 8.29 3.59
N ASN A 34 1.89 7.84 2.43
CA ASN A 34 0.94 6.73 2.34
C ASN A 34 1.52 5.41 2.83
N LEU A 35 2.80 5.13 2.53
CA LEU A 35 3.47 3.94 3.04
C LEU A 35 3.51 3.93 4.57
N ARG A 36 3.84 5.06 5.21
CA ARG A 36 3.81 5.17 6.68
C ARG A 36 2.42 4.90 7.25
N ARG A 37 1.36 5.38 6.59
CA ARG A 37 -0.03 5.14 7.02
C ARG A 37 -0.43 3.68 6.89
N LEU A 38 -0.02 3.00 5.82
CA LEU A 38 -0.23 1.57 5.64
C LEU A 38 0.56 0.73 6.66
N ILE A 39 1.76 1.17 7.03
CA ILE A 39 2.53 0.56 8.12
C ILE A 39 1.78 0.70 9.44
N VAL A 40 1.26 1.88 9.78
CA VAL A 40 0.45 2.06 11.01
C VAL A 40 -0.77 1.14 11.01
N LEU A 41 -1.46 1.02 9.87
CA LEU A 41 -2.58 0.11 9.72
C LEU A 41 -2.17 -1.35 9.98
N LEU A 42 -1.03 -1.79 9.45
CA LEU A 42 -0.51 -3.14 9.66
C LEU A 42 -0.13 -3.38 11.12
N PHE A 43 0.46 -2.40 11.79
CA PHE A 43 0.76 -2.46 13.22
C PHE A 43 -0.52 -2.58 14.06
N ASP A 44 -1.55 -1.78 13.77
CA ASP A 44 -2.86 -1.88 14.42
C ASP A 44 -3.52 -3.25 14.14
N TYR A 45 -3.37 -3.77 12.93
CA TYR A 45 -3.86 -5.09 12.54
C TYR A 45 -3.15 -6.22 13.29
N ALA A 46 -1.82 -6.21 13.36
CA ALA A 46 -1.03 -7.20 14.10
C ALA A 46 -1.34 -7.21 15.60
N ASN A 47 -1.76 -6.07 16.16
CA ASN A 47 -2.17 -5.97 17.56
C ASN A 47 -3.61 -6.44 17.82
N THR A 48 -4.40 -6.71 16.79
CA THR A 48 -5.81 -7.13 16.92
C THR A 48 -6.07 -8.53 16.39
N LEU A 49 -5.30 -9.01 15.41
CA LEU A 49 -5.43 -10.34 14.83
C LEU A 49 -4.82 -11.41 15.74
N LYS A 50 -5.64 -12.31 16.28
CA LYS A 50 -5.13 -13.52 16.95
C LYS A 50 -4.70 -14.59 15.92
N PRO A 51 -3.62 -15.35 16.16
CA PRO A 51 -2.75 -15.34 17.36
C PRO A 51 -1.65 -14.27 17.39
N ILE A 52 -1.46 -13.48 16.32
CA ILE A 52 -0.37 -12.50 16.21
C ILE A 52 -0.39 -11.48 17.37
N ALA A 53 -1.58 -11.07 17.80
CA ALA A 53 -1.78 -10.13 18.89
C ALA A 53 -1.17 -10.62 20.22
N ASP A 54 -1.07 -11.93 20.42
CA ASP A 54 -0.56 -12.56 21.63
C ASP A 54 0.98 -12.76 21.60
N LEU A 55 1.62 -12.49 20.46
CA LEU A 55 3.08 -12.58 20.30
C LEU A 55 3.81 -11.43 21.01
N THR A 56 5.09 -11.66 21.30
CA THR A 56 5.97 -10.63 21.82
C THR A 56 6.15 -9.50 20.80
N PRO A 57 6.47 -8.27 21.24
CA PRO A 57 6.67 -7.17 20.30
C PRO A 57 7.80 -7.43 19.29
N SER A 58 8.83 -8.20 19.63
CA SER A 58 9.91 -8.56 18.69
C SER A 58 9.44 -9.49 17.58
N GLU A 59 8.60 -10.47 17.93
CA GLU A 59 8.02 -11.38 16.93
C GLU A 59 7.07 -10.62 16.01
N LYS A 60 6.24 -9.72 16.57
CA LYS A 60 5.37 -8.83 15.78
C LYS A 60 6.16 -7.99 14.77
N ILE A 61 7.29 -7.40 15.18
CA ILE A 61 8.15 -6.63 14.26
C ILE A 61 8.66 -7.51 13.13
N SER A 62 9.06 -8.75 13.43
CA SER A 62 9.59 -9.68 12.44
C SER A 62 8.52 -10.02 11.39
N ILE A 63 7.29 -10.32 11.84
CA ILE A 63 6.15 -10.57 10.96
C ILE A 63 5.86 -9.34 10.09
N ILE A 64 5.70 -8.17 10.71
CA ILE A 64 5.39 -6.91 10.03
C ILE A 64 6.44 -6.59 8.95
N HIS A 65 7.73 -6.79 9.27
CA HIS A 65 8.81 -6.51 8.34
C HIS A 65 8.74 -7.38 7.07
N ASN A 66 8.33 -8.63 7.20
CA ASN A 66 8.27 -9.57 6.08
C ASN A 66 7.00 -9.37 5.22
N CYS A 67 5.87 -9.01 5.83
CA CYS A 67 4.61 -8.90 5.09
C CYS A 67 4.21 -7.48 4.67
N VAL A 68 4.92 -6.42 5.10
CA VAL A 68 4.53 -5.02 4.85
C VAL A 68 4.27 -4.70 3.38
N SER A 69 5.13 -5.16 2.47
CA SER A 69 5.01 -4.87 1.04
C SER A 69 3.76 -5.55 0.43
N GLN A 70 3.54 -6.80 0.79
CA GLN A 70 2.40 -7.59 0.31
C GLN A 70 1.09 -7.05 0.87
N PHE A 71 1.06 -6.71 2.16
CA PHE A 71 -0.08 -6.09 2.83
C PHE A 71 -0.43 -4.73 2.22
N ALA A 72 0.57 -3.86 2.03
CA ALA A 72 0.37 -2.55 1.42
C ALA A 72 -0.20 -2.67 -0.01
N LEU A 73 0.36 -3.58 -0.81
CA LEU A 73 -0.11 -3.86 -2.16
C LEU A 73 -1.56 -4.37 -2.16
N LEU A 74 -1.89 -5.33 -1.29
CA LEU A 74 -3.24 -5.90 -1.20
C LEU A 74 -4.27 -4.83 -0.81
N VAL A 75 -3.97 -4.01 0.21
CA VAL A 75 -4.88 -2.94 0.67
C VAL A 75 -5.12 -1.92 -0.43
N VAL A 76 -4.04 -1.42 -1.06
CA VAL A 76 -4.14 -0.46 -2.16
C VAL A 76 -4.89 -1.06 -3.34
N ALA A 77 -4.61 -2.32 -3.69
CA ALA A 77 -5.25 -2.99 -4.82
C ALA A 77 -6.75 -3.16 -4.60
N TYR A 78 -7.14 -3.69 -3.45
CA TYR A 78 -8.54 -3.90 -3.09
C TYR A 78 -9.34 -2.59 -3.14
N HIS A 79 -8.85 -1.54 -2.47
CA HIS A 79 -9.53 -0.26 -2.45
C HIS A 79 -9.53 0.45 -3.81
N THR A 80 -8.47 0.28 -4.62
CA THR A 80 -8.48 0.78 -6.00
C THR A 80 -9.57 0.09 -6.82
N VAL A 81 -9.65 -1.24 -6.77
CA VAL A 81 -10.66 -2.01 -7.50
C VAL A 81 -12.08 -1.60 -7.11
N ARG A 82 -12.34 -1.40 -5.82
CA ARG A 82 -13.67 -1.06 -5.33
C ARG A 82 -14.13 0.36 -5.65
N ASN A 83 -13.20 1.30 -5.80
CA ASN A 83 -13.53 2.72 -6.01
C ASN A 83 -13.25 3.18 -7.45
N THR A 84 -12.87 2.29 -8.36
CA THR A 84 -12.63 2.62 -9.77
C THR A 84 -13.45 1.75 -10.70
N GLU A 85 -13.75 2.28 -11.89
CA GLU A 85 -14.41 1.53 -12.95
C GLU A 85 -13.53 0.38 -13.48
N LEU A 86 -14.14 -0.51 -14.28
CA LEU A 86 -13.53 -1.75 -14.78
C LEU A 86 -12.20 -1.50 -15.51
N VAL A 87 -12.09 -0.39 -16.24
CA VAL A 87 -10.90 0.03 -16.99
C VAL A 87 -10.39 1.36 -16.44
N SER A 88 -9.74 1.31 -15.27
CA SER A 88 -9.02 2.46 -14.74
C SER A 88 -7.51 2.30 -14.89
N SER A 89 -6.88 3.36 -15.36
CA SER A 89 -5.42 3.55 -15.44
C SER A 89 -4.82 4.12 -14.16
N THR A 90 -5.57 4.13 -13.05
CA THR A 90 -5.14 4.71 -11.78
C THR A 90 -4.96 3.68 -10.67
N ILE A 91 -4.02 3.98 -9.78
CA ILE A 91 -3.80 3.28 -8.50
C ILE A 91 -4.11 4.30 -7.40
N LEU A 92 -5.15 4.04 -6.60
CA LEU A 92 -5.59 4.97 -5.55
C LEU A 92 -4.74 4.80 -4.30
N LEU A 93 -4.40 5.92 -3.66
CA LEU A 93 -3.64 5.93 -2.42
C LEU A 93 -4.53 6.32 -1.23
N PRO A 94 -4.20 5.87 0.00
CA PRO A 94 -4.98 6.16 1.20
C PRO A 94 -5.14 7.65 1.55
N SER A 95 -4.39 8.56 0.93
CA SER A 95 -4.46 10.00 1.12
C SER A 95 -5.50 10.68 0.24
N GLY A 96 -6.16 9.98 -0.68
CA GLY A 96 -7.02 10.59 -1.70
C GLY A 96 -6.26 11.03 -2.95
N HIS A 97 -4.94 10.81 -3.04
CA HIS A 97 -4.19 10.97 -4.28
C HIS A 97 -4.18 9.66 -5.09
N TYR A 98 -3.66 9.70 -6.32
CA TYR A 98 -3.51 8.52 -7.16
C TYR A 98 -2.22 8.54 -8.00
N PHE A 99 -1.74 7.36 -8.36
CA PHE A 99 -0.77 7.22 -9.45
C PHE A 99 -1.49 6.93 -10.76
N HIS A 100 -1.09 7.60 -11.84
CA HIS A 100 -1.56 7.29 -13.17
C HIS A 100 -0.56 6.41 -13.91
N ARG A 101 -1.05 5.49 -14.75
CA ARG A 101 -0.24 4.58 -15.57
C ARG A 101 0.90 5.30 -16.30
N GLU A 102 0.57 6.38 -16.98
CA GLU A 102 1.46 7.10 -17.90
C GLU A 102 2.11 8.35 -17.30
N LYS A 103 1.75 8.76 -16.07
CA LYS A 103 2.33 9.96 -15.45
C LYS A 103 3.50 9.57 -14.57
N PRO A 104 4.66 10.24 -14.66
CA PRO A 104 5.80 9.91 -13.84
C PRO A 104 5.52 10.21 -12.37
N VAL A 105 6.13 9.44 -11.47
CA VAL A 105 6.03 9.66 -10.01
C VAL A 105 7.10 10.65 -9.57
N ILE A 106 8.31 10.54 -10.12
CA ILE A 106 9.38 11.51 -9.96
C ILE A 106 9.24 12.54 -11.08
N ILE A 107 8.88 13.78 -10.74
CA ILE A 107 8.88 14.88 -11.71
C ILE A 107 10.34 15.26 -11.97
N ILE A 108 10.86 14.82 -13.10
CA ILE A 108 12.22 15.10 -13.56
C ILE A 108 12.20 16.43 -14.33
N GLU A 109 12.31 17.56 -13.62
CA GLU A 109 12.66 18.82 -14.28
C GLU A 109 14.19 18.89 -14.38
N GLN A 110 14.71 18.74 -15.61
CA GLN A 110 16.13 18.91 -15.94
C GLN A 110 17.13 18.04 -15.15
N CYS A 111 16.79 16.78 -14.85
CA CYS A 111 17.73 15.86 -14.22
C CYS A 111 18.42 14.96 -15.26
N GLU A 112 19.72 15.17 -15.46
CA GLU A 112 20.57 14.30 -16.29
C GLU A 112 21.11 13.07 -15.53
N ASP A 113 20.69 12.88 -14.27
CA ASP A 113 21.15 11.76 -13.47
C ASP A 113 20.54 10.44 -13.98
N LYS A 114 21.40 9.63 -14.60
CA LYS A 114 21.06 8.30 -15.11
C LYS A 114 20.44 7.40 -14.04
N GLN A 115 20.77 7.58 -12.76
CA GLN A 115 20.19 6.79 -11.67
C GLN A 115 18.73 7.14 -11.44
N ILE A 116 18.36 8.41 -11.52
CA ILE A 116 16.97 8.87 -11.35
C ILE A 116 16.12 8.43 -12.53
N ILE A 117 16.64 8.52 -13.75
CA ILE A 117 15.96 8.02 -14.96
C ILE A 117 15.73 6.50 -14.87
N LEU A 118 16.74 5.74 -14.43
CA LEU A 118 16.63 4.29 -14.24
C LEU A 118 15.60 3.94 -13.15
N LEU A 119 15.57 4.71 -12.07
CA LEU A 119 14.60 4.53 -10.99
C LEU A 119 13.17 4.76 -11.48
N GLU A 120 12.93 5.86 -12.20
CA GLU A 120 11.60 6.16 -12.76
C GLU A 120 11.14 5.06 -13.74
N SER A 121 12.03 4.59 -14.62
CA SER A 121 11.71 3.48 -15.53
C SER A 121 11.32 2.19 -14.77
N ARG A 122 11.99 1.88 -13.65
CA ARG A 122 11.61 0.75 -12.80
C ARG A 122 10.25 0.97 -12.13
N ILE A 123 9.97 2.19 -11.66
CA ILE A 123 8.66 2.55 -11.08
C ILE A 123 7.55 2.37 -12.13
N GLU A 124 7.75 2.81 -13.36
CA GLU A 124 6.79 2.63 -14.45
C GLU A 124 6.46 1.16 -14.71
N ILE A 125 7.48 0.30 -14.75
CA ILE A 125 7.29 -1.15 -14.89
C ILE A 125 6.47 -1.70 -13.71
N VAL A 126 6.77 -1.28 -12.48
CA VAL A 126 6.02 -1.72 -11.29
C VAL A 126 4.57 -1.27 -11.34
N LYS A 127 4.30 0.01 -11.67
CA LYS A 127 2.91 0.51 -11.83
C LYS A 127 2.15 -0.30 -12.87
N LYS A 128 2.78 -0.57 -14.02
CA LYS A 128 2.19 -1.36 -15.10
C LYS A 128 1.84 -2.77 -14.61
N ASN A 129 2.76 -3.43 -13.90
CA ASN A 129 2.53 -4.76 -13.35
C ASN A 129 1.40 -4.75 -12.30
N ILE A 130 1.31 -3.74 -11.44
CA ILE A 130 0.20 -3.62 -10.49
C ILE A 130 -1.14 -3.53 -11.24
N LEU A 131 -1.23 -2.66 -12.25
CA LEU A 131 -2.46 -2.48 -13.04
C LEU A 131 -2.85 -3.77 -13.79
N ASP A 132 -1.88 -4.38 -14.49
CA ASP A 132 -2.16 -5.45 -15.45
C ASP A 132 -2.23 -6.83 -14.78
N VAL A 133 -1.40 -7.08 -13.77
CA VAL A 133 -1.23 -8.41 -13.14
C VAL A 133 -1.94 -8.51 -11.80
N VAL A 134 -2.15 -7.39 -11.08
CA VAL A 134 -2.82 -7.42 -9.76
C VAL A 134 -4.26 -6.93 -9.87
N LEU A 135 -4.48 -5.69 -10.33
CA LEU A 135 -5.82 -5.09 -10.34
C LEU A 135 -6.76 -5.80 -11.30
N SER A 136 -6.30 -6.15 -12.51
CA SER A 136 -7.14 -6.81 -13.52
C SER A 136 -7.69 -8.17 -13.04
N PRO A 137 -6.87 -9.12 -12.52
CA PRO A 137 -7.41 -10.34 -11.91
C PRO A 137 -8.30 -10.07 -10.70
N MET A 138 -7.92 -9.12 -9.84
CA MET A 138 -8.67 -8.79 -8.64
C MET A 138 -10.08 -8.26 -8.96
N ARG A 139 -10.23 -7.45 -10.02
CA ARG A 139 -11.53 -7.01 -10.54
C ARG A 139 -12.39 -8.18 -11.02
N ARG A 140 -11.79 -9.13 -11.75
CA ARG A 140 -12.51 -10.31 -12.28
C ARG A 140 -13.00 -11.23 -11.17
N LEU A 141 -12.23 -11.37 -10.09
CA LEU A 141 -12.61 -12.19 -8.94
C LEU A 141 -13.71 -11.54 -8.08
N GLY A 142 -13.80 -10.21 -8.07
CA GLY A 142 -14.87 -9.51 -7.35
C GLY A 142 -14.81 -9.71 -5.84
N PHE A 143 -13.61 -9.63 -5.26
CA PHE A 143 -13.39 -9.90 -3.83
C PHE A 143 -14.36 -9.15 -2.92
N THR A 144 -14.95 -9.89 -2.00
CA THR A 144 -15.76 -9.37 -0.90
C THR A 144 -14.88 -8.80 0.21
N GLU A 145 -15.50 -8.03 1.11
CA GLU A 145 -14.81 -7.54 2.31
C GLU A 145 -14.32 -8.67 3.21
N ILE A 146 -15.05 -9.79 3.26
CA ILE A 146 -14.70 -10.95 4.09
C ILE A 146 -13.43 -11.62 3.53
N GLU A 147 -13.38 -11.84 2.21
CA GLU A 147 -12.20 -12.42 1.57
C GLU A 147 -10.98 -11.50 1.69
N MET A 148 -11.16 -10.19 1.61
CA MET A 148 -10.10 -9.23 1.87
C MET A 148 -9.55 -9.33 3.30
N VAL A 149 -10.43 -9.51 4.30
CA VAL A 149 -10.00 -9.73 5.69
C VAL A 149 -9.25 -11.07 5.83
N ALA A 150 -9.71 -12.13 5.19
CA ALA A 150 -9.05 -13.43 5.19
C ALA A 150 -7.66 -13.38 4.52
N LEU A 151 -7.53 -12.73 3.37
CA LEU A 151 -6.25 -12.57 2.66
C LEU A 151 -5.23 -11.77 3.47
N LYS A 152 -5.67 -10.70 4.16
CA LYS A 152 -4.79 -9.98 5.10
C LYS A 152 -4.29 -10.90 6.22
N ALA A 153 -5.14 -11.78 6.73
CA ALA A 153 -4.76 -12.71 7.79
C ALA A 153 -3.75 -13.75 7.28
N ILE A 154 -3.97 -14.30 6.08
CA ILE A 154 -3.06 -15.26 5.43
C ILE A 154 -1.67 -14.61 5.26
N ILE A 155 -1.61 -13.42 4.67
CA ILE A 155 -0.36 -12.67 4.48
C ILE A 155 0.36 -12.39 5.81
N ALA A 156 -0.38 -12.13 6.89
CA ALA A 156 0.23 -11.84 8.18
C ALA A 156 0.69 -13.11 8.93
N LEU A 157 0.03 -14.25 8.72
CA LEU A 157 0.34 -15.51 9.39
C LEU A 157 1.40 -16.34 8.65
N ASP A 158 1.56 -16.11 7.34
CA ASP A 158 2.61 -16.69 6.49
C ASP A 158 3.36 -15.56 5.76
N PRO A 159 4.16 -14.76 6.51
CA PRO A 159 4.74 -13.51 6.04
C PRO A 159 6.00 -13.67 5.16
#